data_AF-A0A0L0DDQ3-F1
#
_entry.id   AF-A0A0L0DDQ3-F1
#
_cell.length_a   1.000
_cell.length_b   1.000
_cell.length_c   1.000
_cell.angle_alpha   90.00
_cell.angle_beta   90.00
_cell.angle_gamma   90.00
#
_symmetry.space_group_name_H-M   'P 1'
#
loop_
_entity.id
_entity.type
_entity.pdbx_description
1 polymer ?
#
loop_
_entity_poly.entity_id
_entity_poly.type
_entity_poly.pdbx_seq_one_letter_code
_entity_poly.pdbx_strand_id
1 'polypeptide(L)'
;MISKVAKMFLMVVALAALTVAVFQVLRLNSALKSSTSDNDRDVGVLYGSLLLFSLLFYVYFAADGVLNENFIQVLAFMAFAALFTFYVVYQVVEESSAAAIVQLVVVAVADIVLAGLAYKLYLIFGWQVYKRIGSDRAIRSAYKTYQIALALLKIDFQFQIVLVALNLVLILDVDDPEFYVNVAAIPLIIAAVVVAVLGLRHENKPATLIFVVLAALEPSYIVFRVYRLLTRSKYSGLPRPQLVAMAVIAVLLRYVFLAVIAVAYSNFGSGLREQLSSFGMSAGSGSRASSGRGGSGPGPAAGGKFEDRRMTVV
;
A
#
# COMPACT_ATOMS: atom_id res chain seq x y z
N MET A 1 -5.17 -12.03 17.75
CA MET A 1 -4.27 -13.14 17.34
C MET A 1 -4.48 -13.41 15.87
N ILE A 2 -3.41 -13.43 15.07
CA ILE A 2 -3.47 -13.70 13.62
C ILE A 2 -4.00 -15.12 13.37
N SER A 3 -4.98 -15.27 12.48
CA SER A 3 -5.57 -16.56 12.13
C SER A 3 -4.52 -17.50 11.50
N LYS A 4 -4.71 -18.82 11.62
CA LYS A 4 -3.80 -19.80 10.98
C LYS A 4 -3.70 -19.56 9.47
N VAL A 5 -4.82 -19.21 8.83
CA VAL A 5 -4.89 -18.89 7.39
C VAL A 5 -4.03 -17.68 7.05
N ALA A 6 -4.09 -16.62 7.85
CA ALA A 6 -3.29 -15.42 7.66
C ALA A 6 -1.78 -15.70 7.78
N LYS A 7 -1.36 -16.55 8.74
CA LYS A 7 0.05 -16.99 8.83
C LYS A 7 0.49 -17.77 7.61
N MET A 8 -0.34 -18.71 7.13
CA MET A 8 -0.04 -19.47 5.90
C MET A 8 0.08 -18.55 4.69
N PHE A 9 -0.82 -17.57 4.55
CA PHE A 9 -0.76 -16.59 3.47
C PHE A 9 0.58 -15.85 3.47
N LEU A 10 0.99 -15.31 4.62
CA LEU A 10 2.28 -14.59 4.73
C LEU A 10 3.50 -15.49 4.49
N MET A 11 3.45 -16.77 4.90
CA MET A 11 4.52 -17.72 4.58
C MET A 11 4.63 -17.97 3.08
N VAL A 12 3.51 -18.14 2.37
CA VAL A 12 3.51 -18.33 0.91
C VAL A 12 4.03 -17.07 0.22
N VAL A 13 3.62 -15.88 0.66
CA VAL A 13 4.16 -14.62 0.13
C VAL A 13 5.67 -14.51 0.36
N ALA A 14 6.16 -14.84 1.55
CA ALA A 14 7.59 -14.79 1.84
C ALA A 14 8.40 -15.77 0.97
N LEU A 15 7.88 -16.99 0.75
CA LEU A 15 8.49 -17.97 -0.14
C LEU A 15 8.49 -17.48 -1.59
N ALA A 16 7.36 -16.98 -2.09
CA ALA A 16 7.26 -16.42 -3.45
C ALA A 16 8.19 -15.21 -3.64
N ALA A 17 8.30 -14.35 -2.62
CA ALA A 17 9.22 -13.22 -2.67
C ALA A 17 10.68 -13.69 -2.71
N LEU A 18 11.04 -14.69 -1.91
CA LEU A 18 12.38 -15.27 -1.92
C LEU A 18 12.73 -15.86 -3.30
N THR A 19 11.82 -16.61 -3.92
CA THR A 19 12.09 -17.19 -5.24
C THR A 19 12.28 -16.10 -6.29
N VAL A 20 11.41 -15.09 -6.32
CA VAL A 20 11.56 -13.93 -7.21
C VAL A 20 12.87 -13.19 -6.96
N ALA A 21 13.28 -13.00 -5.70
CA ALA A 21 14.57 -12.39 -5.36
C ALA A 21 15.75 -13.17 -5.94
N VAL A 22 15.76 -14.50 -5.78
CA VAL A 22 16.82 -15.37 -6.29
C VAL A 22 16.91 -15.26 -7.81
N PHE A 23 15.80 -15.37 -8.53
CA PHE A 23 15.78 -15.22 -9.99
C PHE A 23 16.28 -13.84 -10.43
N GLN A 24 15.87 -12.78 -9.72
CA GLN A 24 16.28 -11.41 -10.03
C GLN A 24 17.78 -11.19 -9.81
N VAL A 25 18.35 -11.75 -8.74
CA VAL A 25 19.79 -11.69 -8.45
C VAL A 25 20.59 -12.49 -9.49
N LEU A 26 20.12 -13.67 -9.87
CA LEU A 26 20.78 -14.47 -10.91
C LEU A 26 20.81 -13.72 -12.25
N ARG A 27 19.70 -13.06 -12.62
CA ARG A 27 19.60 -12.24 -13.83
C ARG A 27 20.50 -11.02 -13.78
N LEU A 28 20.58 -10.34 -12.63
CA LEU A 28 21.51 -9.23 -12.43
C LEU A 28 22.97 -9.68 -12.61
N ASN A 29 23.33 -10.82 -12.03
CA ASN A 29 24.68 -11.38 -12.15
C ASN A 29 25.02 -11.79 -13.59
N SER A 30 24.07 -12.37 -14.34
CA SER A 30 24.29 -12.72 -15.74
C SER A 30 24.41 -11.46 -16.62
N ALA A 31 23.55 -10.45 -16.41
CA ALA A 31 23.60 -9.18 -17.11
C ALA A 31 24.93 -8.42 -16.87
N LEU A 32 25.41 -8.42 -15.62
CA LEU A 32 26.71 -7.83 -15.27
C LEU A 32 27.89 -8.49 -16.01
N LYS A 33 27.84 -9.82 -16.19
CA LYS A 33 28.89 -10.58 -16.89
C LYS A 33 28.83 -10.43 -18.41
N SER A 34 27.65 -10.28 -19.00
CA SER A 34 27.47 -10.18 -20.45
C SER A 34 27.58 -8.76 -21.01
N SER A 35 27.46 -7.75 -20.17
CA SER A 35 27.49 -6.35 -20.62
C SER A 35 28.88 -5.96 -21.09
N THR A 36 28.96 -5.46 -22.33
CA THR A 36 30.22 -5.10 -23.02
C THR A 36 30.55 -3.61 -22.86
N SER A 37 29.54 -2.76 -22.61
CA SER A 37 29.70 -1.32 -22.35
C SER A 37 29.35 -0.98 -20.89
N ASP A 38 29.98 0.06 -20.33
CA ASP A 38 29.69 0.50 -18.95
C ASP A 38 28.27 1.10 -18.83
N ASN A 39 27.77 1.78 -19.87
CA ASN A 39 26.39 2.29 -19.87
C ASN A 39 25.33 1.18 -19.80
N ASP A 40 25.53 0.06 -20.51
CA ASP A 40 24.57 -1.05 -20.46
C ASP A 40 24.57 -1.75 -19.09
N ARG A 41 25.75 -1.82 -18.45
CA ARG A 41 25.89 -2.34 -17.08
C ARG A 41 25.08 -1.51 -16.10
N ASP A 42 25.27 -0.20 -16.15
CA ASP A 42 24.59 0.72 -15.24
C ASP A 42 23.08 0.61 -15.39
N VAL A 43 22.55 0.69 -16.61
CA VAL A 43 21.12 0.60 -16.86
C VAL A 43 20.52 -0.74 -16.38
N GLY A 44 21.20 -1.86 -16.63
CA GLY A 44 20.76 -3.19 -16.19
C GLY A 44 20.75 -3.35 -14.65
N VAL A 45 21.80 -2.88 -13.98
CA VAL A 45 21.91 -2.88 -12.51
C VAL A 45 20.83 -2.00 -11.89
N LEU A 46 20.55 -0.86 -12.51
CA LEU A 46 19.54 0.09 -12.07
C LEU A 46 18.12 -0.50 -12.12
N TYR A 47 17.70 -1.07 -13.26
CA TYR A 47 16.39 -1.72 -13.35
C TYR A 47 16.28 -2.92 -12.40
N GLY A 48 17.34 -3.72 -12.28
CA GLY A 48 17.28 -4.88 -11.39
C GLY A 48 17.27 -4.52 -9.90
N SER A 49 17.96 -3.46 -9.48
CA SER A 49 17.91 -2.96 -8.11
C SER A 49 16.55 -2.35 -7.76
N LEU A 50 15.91 -1.64 -8.69
CA LEU A 50 14.55 -1.14 -8.52
C LEU A 50 13.50 -2.26 -8.38
N LEU A 51 13.68 -3.35 -9.11
CA LEU A 51 12.82 -4.55 -8.96
C LEU A 51 13.03 -5.22 -7.60
N LEU A 52 14.26 -5.33 -7.10
CA LEU A 52 14.55 -5.82 -5.75
C LEU A 52 13.95 -4.91 -4.67
N PHE A 53 14.01 -3.59 -4.86
CA PHE A 53 13.35 -2.64 -3.96
C PHE A 53 11.82 -2.81 -3.96
N SER A 54 11.23 -3.01 -5.14
CA SER A 54 9.78 -3.24 -5.29
C SER A 54 9.32 -4.53 -4.60
N LEU A 55 10.19 -5.52 -4.47
CA LEU A 55 9.91 -6.76 -3.74
C LEU A 55 9.69 -6.52 -2.24
N LEU A 56 10.37 -5.54 -1.64
CA LEU A 56 10.14 -5.17 -0.24
C LEU A 56 8.72 -4.63 -0.06
N PHE A 57 8.24 -3.83 -1.01
CA PHE A 57 6.87 -3.33 -1.02
C PHE A 57 5.86 -4.46 -1.21
N TYR A 58 6.15 -5.44 -2.07
CA TYR A 58 5.30 -6.62 -2.27
C TYR A 58 5.03 -7.36 -0.96
N VAL A 59 6.07 -7.65 -0.17
CA VAL A 59 5.93 -8.31 1.14
C VAL A 59 5.24 -7.39 2.15
N TYR A 60 5.61 -6.10 2.17
CA TYR A 60 4.99 -5.10 3.05
C TYR A 60 3.48 -5.02 2.82
N PHE A 61 3.02 -4.98 1.58
CA PHE A 61 1.59 -4.88 1.24
C PHE A 61 0.79 -6.10 1.68
N ALA A 62 1.34 -7.29 1.47
CA ALA A 62 0.72 -8.52 1.95
C ALA A 62 0.61 -8.53 3.48
N ALA A 63 1.70 -8.16 4.18
CA ALA A 63 1.72 -8.06 5.63
C ALA A 63 0.70 -7.03 6.12
N ASP A 64 0.70 -5.83 5.56
CA ASP A 64 -0.19 -4.75 5.94
C ASP A 64 -1.68 -5.11 5.71
N GLY A 65 -2.01 -5.71 4.56
CA GLY A 65 -3.37 -6.16 4.26
C GLY A 65 -3.89 -7.22 5.22
N VAL A 66 -3.02 -8.18 5.58
CA VAL A 66 -3.37 -9.27 6.48
C VAL A 66 -3.41 -8.82 7.94
N LEU A 67 -2.44 -8.02 8.39
CA LEU A 67 -2.32 -7.57 9.78
C LEU A 67 -3.40 -6.55 10.15
N ASN A 68 -3.80 -5.69 9.21
CA ASN A 68 -4.86 -4.71 9.44
C ASN A 68 -6.27 -5.23 9.11
N GLU A 69 -6.41 -6.52 8.79
CA GLU A 69 -7.69 -7.15 8.38
C GLU A 69 -8.38 -6.39 7.22
N ASN A 70 -7.58 -5.80 6.32
CA ASN A 70 -8.07 -5.01 5.20
C ASN A 70 -8.09 -5.87 3.93
N PHE A 71 -9.27 -6.45 3.66
CA PHE A 71 -9.45 -7.30 2.48
C PHE A 71 -9.21 -6.55 1.16
N ILE A 72 -9.51 -5.24 1.09
CA ILE A 72 -9.29 -4.46 -0.13
C ILE A 72 -7.80 -4.40 -0.48
N GLN A 73 -6.93 -4.33 0.53
CA GLN A 73 -5.48 -4.41 0.31
C GLN A 73 -5.02 -5.79 -0.13
N VAL A 74 -5.58 -6.87 0.43
CA VAL A 74 -5.29 -8.24 -0.02
C VAL A 74 -5.73 -8.43 -1.48
N LEU A 75 -6.89 -7.90 -1.86
CA LEU A 75 -7.37 -7.94 -3.24
C LEU A 75 -6.46 -7.15 -4.18
N ALA A 76 -6.05 -5.94 -3.79
CA ALA A 76 -5.11 -5.15 -4.57
C ALA A 76 -3.76 -5.87 -4.74
N PHE A 77 -3.25 -6.49 -3.66
CA PHE A 77 -2.06 -7.33 -3.71
C PHE A 77 -2.21 -8.49 -4.72
N MET A 78 -3.36 -9.19 -4.72
CA MET A 78 -3.63 -10.25 -5.70
C MET A 78 -3.65 -9.72 -7.14
N ALA A 79 -4.18 -8.51 -7.37
CA ALA A 79 -4.15 -7.87 -8.68
C ALA A 79 -2.72 -7.55 -9.12
N PHE A 80 -1.86 -7.04 -8.22
CA PHE A 80 -0.44 -6.82 -8.49
C PHE A 80 0.30 -8.12 -8.78
N ALA A 81 0.03 -9.19 -8.04
CA ALA A 81 0.61 -10.51 -8.27
C ALA A 81 0.24 -11.03 -9.67
N ALA A 82 -1.03 -10.90 -10.07
CA ALA A 82 -1.47 -11.29 -11.41
C ALA A 82 -0.79 -10.49 -12.54
N LEU A 83 -0.61 -9.17 -12.36
CA LEU A 83 0.15 -8.33 -13.31
C LEU A 83 1.62 -8.75 -13.38
N PHE A 84 2.22 -9.09 -12.25
CA PHE A 84 3.59 -9.60 -12.21
C PHE A 84 3.71 -10.94 -12.94
N THR A 85 2.74 -11.84 -12.78
CA THR A 85 2.67 -13.08 -13.54
C THR A 85 2.58 -12.83 -15.05
N PHE A 86 1.79 -11.84 -15.49
CA PHE A 86 1.76 -11.43 -16.90
C PHE A 86 3.12 -10.93 -17.40
N TYR A 87 3.85 -10.17 -16.59
CA TYR A 87 5.22 -9.75 -16.90
C TYR A 87 6.17 -10.94 -17.05
N VAL A 88 6.08 -11.94 -16.18
CA VAL A 88 6.89 -13.17 -16.29
C VAL A 88 6.52 -13.97 -17.53
N VAL A 89 5.23 -14.02 -17.92
CA VAL A 89 4.79 -14.62 -19.20
C VAL A 89 5.41 -13.90 -20.38
N TYR A 90 5.33 -12.56 -20.43
CA TYR A 90 5.97 -11.76 -21.47
C TYR A 90 7.47 -12.08 -21.57
N GLN A 91 8.16 -12.20 -20.44
CA GLN A 91 9.58 -12.54 -20.40
C GLN A 91 9.88 -13.93 -20.99
N VAL A 92 9.05 -14.95 -20.73
CA VAL A 92 9.22 -16.29 -21.31
C VAL A 92 9.02 -16.28 -22.83
N VAL A 93 8.08 -15.47 -23.32
CA VAL A 93 7.82 -15.30 -24.75
C VAL A 93 8.99 -14.61 -25.46
N GLU A 94 9.59 -13.61 -24.84
CA GLU A 94 10.74 -12.88 -25.40
C GLU A 94 12.01 -13.75 -25.39
N GLU A 95 12.30 -14.40 -24.26
CA GLU A 95 13.49 -15.23 -24.08
C GLU A 95 13.13 -16.54 -23.38
N SER A 96 12.93 -17.56 -24.19
CA SER A 96 12.57 -18.91 -23.73
C SER A 96 13.79 -19.63 -23.13
N SER A 97 14.13 -19.28 -21.89
CA SER A 97 15.14 -19.96 -21.08
C SER A 97 14.51 -20.90 -20.05
N ALA A 98 15.21 -21.99 -19.70
CA ALA A 98 14.74 -22.92 -18.68
C ALA A 98 14.49 -22.21 -17.33
N ALA A 99 15.32 -21.22 -16.98
CA ALA A 99 15.17 -20.43 -15.77
C ALA A 99 13.86 -19.61 -15.77
N ALA A 100 13.52 -18.96 -16.89
CA ALA A 100 12.29 -18.17 -17.01
C ALA A 100 11.03 -19.05 -16.90
N ILE A 101 11.05 -20.25 -17.49
CA ILE A 101 9.94 -21.22 -17.40
C ILE A 101 9.75 -21.68 -15.95
N VAL A 102 10.85 -22.01 -15.25
CA VAL A 102 10.78 -22.39 -13.82
C VAL A 102 10.22 -21.25 -12.98
N GLN A 103 10.68 -20.01 -13.22
CA GLN A 103 10.14 -18.84 -12.52
C GLN A 103 8.63 -18.69 -12.75
N LEU A 104 8.16 -18.83 -14.00
CA LEU A 104 6.74 -18.76 -14.34
C LEU A 104 5.93 -19.81 -13.58
N VAL A 105 6.36 -21.07 -13.60
CA VAL A 105 5.64 -22.16 -12.92
C VAL A 105 5.56 -21.91 -11.41
N VAL A 106 6.67 -21.49 -10.79
CA VAL A 106 6.71 -21.21 -9.35
C VAL A 106 5.78 -20.06 -8.97
N VAL A 107 5.83 -18.94 -9.72
CA VAL A 107 4.99 -17.77 -9.46
C VAL A 107 3.51 -18.09 -9.71
N ALA A 108 3.18 -18.78 -10.81
CA ALA A 108 1.80 -19.15 -11.12
C ALA A 108 1.20 -20.09 -10.06
N VAL A 109 1.96 -21.08 -9.57
CA VAL A 109 1.52 -21.97 -8.50
C VAL A 109 1.32 -21.18 -7.19
N ALA A 110 2.25 -20.27 -6.87
CA ALA A 110 2.11 -19.40 -5.69
C ALA A 110 0.84 -18.54 -5.78
N ASP A 111 0.56 -17.94 -6.93
CA ASP A 111 -0.64 -17.12 -7.16
C ASP A 111 -1.94 -17.90 -6.98
N ILE A 112 -2.00 -19.14 -7.48
CA ILE A 112 -3.17 -20.03 -7.30
C ILE A 112 -3.39 -20.34 -5.81
N VAL A 113 -2.32 -20.66 -5.08
CA VAL A 113 -2.40 -20.93 -3.64
C VAL A 113 -2.81 -19.67 -2.88
N LEU A 114 -2.24 -18.51 -3.21
CA LEU A 114 -2.57 -17.22 -2.62
C LEU A 114 -4.02 -16.83 -2.90
N ALA A 115 -4.56 -17.10 -4.10
CA ALA A 115 -5.95 -16.86 -4.44
C ALA A 115 -6.90 -17.69 -3.57
N GLY A 116 -6.60 -18.98 -3.38
CA GLY A 116 -7.36 -19.86 -2.50
C GLY A 116 -7.34 -19.42 -1.03
N LEU A 117 -6.18 -18.95 -0.54
CA LEU A 117 -6.04 -18.40 0.80
C LEU A 117 -6.72 -17.03 0.94
N ALA A 118 -6.65 -16.16 -0.07
CA ALA A 118 -7.31 -14.87 -0.12
C ALA A 118 -8.83 -15.02 -0.04
N TYR A 119 -9.41 -16.03 -0.71
CA TYR A 119 -10.84 -16.36 -0.58
C TYR A 119 -11.21 -16.74 0.86
N LYS A 120 -10.36 -17.51 1.56
CA LYS A 120 -10.60 -17.82 2.99
C LYS A 120 -10.47 -16.56 3.85
N LEU A 121 -9.51 -15.69 3.57
CA LEU A 121 -9.36 -14.41 4.26
C LEU A 121 -10.57 -13.49 4.04
N TYR A 122 -11.15 -13.47 2.84
CA TYR A 122 -12.39 -12.74 2.54
C TYR A 122 -13.51 -13.09 3.52
N LEU A 123 -13.76 -14.39 3.71
CA LEU A 123 -14.80 -14.88 4.61
C LEU A 123 -14.51 -14.49 6.07
N ILE A 124 -13.25 -14.62 6.50
CA ILE A 124 -12.83 -14.30 7.88
C ILE A 124 -12.96 -12.79 8.15
N PHE A 125 -12.39 -11.96 7.28
CA PHE A 125 -12.39 -10.50 7.43
C PHE A 125 -13.81 -9.94 7.30
N GLY A 126 -14.60 -10.45 6.35
CA GLY A 126 -16.01 -10.08 6.20
C GLY A 126 -16.82 -10.36 7.46
N TRP A 127 -16.62 -11.52 8.08
CA TRP A 127 -17.27 -11.89 9.34
C TRP A 127 -16.81 -11.02 10.52
N GLN A 128 -15.52 -10.67 10.58
CA GLN A 128 -15.00 -9.76 11.61
C GLN A 128 -15.57 -8.35 11.48
N VAL A 129 -15.63 -7.79 10.27
CA VAL A 129 -16.25 -6.48 10.02
C VAL A 129 -17.73 -6.51 10.40
N TYR A 130 -18.45 -7.58 10.06
CA TYR A 130 -19.85 -7.75 10.43
C TYR A 130 -20.06 -7.72 11.95
N LYS A 131 -19.26 -8.47 12.71
CA LYS A 131 -19.34 -8.52 14.18
C LYS A 131 -19.01 -7.20 14.85
N ARG A 132 -18.10 -6.41 14.25
CA ARG A 132 -17.61 -5.14 14.81
C ARG A 132 -18.58 -3.99 14.58
N ILE A 133 -19.12 -3.87 13.36
CA ILE A 133 -19.94 -2.72 12.95
C ILE A 133 -21.44 -2.96 13.19
N GLY A 134 -21.88 -4.23 13.16
CA GLY A 134 -23.30 -4.57 13.21
C GLY A 134 -23.98 -4.43 11.85
N SER A 135 -25.32 -4.36 11.83
CA SER A 135 -26.14 -4.39 10.61
C SER A 135 -26.36 -3.04 9.93
N ASP A 136 -25.83 -1.94 10.49
CA ASP A 136 -25.96 -0.61 9.89
C ASP A 136 -25.24 -0.55 8.54
N ARG A 137 -26.03 -0.31 7.48
CA ARG A 137 -25.56 -0.25 6.10
C ARG A 137 -24.77 1.03 5.81
N ALA A 138 -25.10 2.14 6.45
CA ALA A 138 -24.46 3.44 6.20
C ALA A 138 -23.02 3.42 6.73
N ILE A 139 -22.83 3.01 7.98
CA ILE A 139 -21.51 2.92 8.61
C ILE A 139 -20.62 1.90 7.90
N ARG A 140 -21.18 0.77 7.46
CA ARG A 140 -20.44 -0.25 6.69
C ARG A 140 -19.97 0.29 5.32
N SER A 141 -20.80 1.08 4.65
CA SER A 141 -20.44 1.72 3.38
C SER A 141 -19.32 2.76 3.56
N ALA A 142 -19.43 3.59 4.61
CA ALA A 142 -18.40 4.57 4.95
C ALA A 142 -17.07 3.88 5.31
N TYR A 143 -17.10 2.81 6.11
CA TYR A 143 -15.92 2.01 6.45
C TYR A 143 -15.26 1.38 5.23
N LYS A 144 -16.07 0.82 4.30
CA LYS A 144 -15.54 0.28 3.03
C LYS A 144 -14.86 1.38 2.21
N THR A 145 -15.46 2.55 2.11
CA THR A 145 -14.88 3.70 1.40
C THR A 145 -13.55 4.13 2.03
N TYR A 146 -13.49 4.19 3.35
CA TYR A 146 -12.25 4.46 4.09
C TYR A 146 -11.17 3.41 3.84
N GLN A 147 -11.51 2.11 3.85
CA GLN A 147 -10.57 1.03 3.54
C GLN A 147 -10.04 1.11 2.10
N ILE A 148 -10.91 1.44 1.13
CA ILE A 148 -10.52 1.65 -0.28
C ILE A 148 -9.60 2.87 -0.39
N ALA A 149 -9.93 3.98 0.27
CA ALA A 149 -9.11 5.19 0.27
C ALA A 149 -7.70 4.91 0.84
N LEU A 150 -7.60 4.19 1.96
CA LEU A 150 -6.30 3.79 2.52
C LEU A 150 -5.54 2.80 1.64
N ALA A 151 -6.23 1.85 0.99
CA ALA A 151 -5.60 0.91 0.08
C ALA A 151 -5.00 1.66 -1.12
N LEU A 152 -5.79 2.50 -1.79
CA LEU A 152 -5.35 3.32 -2.92
C LEU A 152 -4.23 4.29 -2.53
N LEU A 153 -4.31 4.93 -1.36
CA LEU A 153 -3.26 5.84 -0.87
C LEU A 153 -1.90 5.12 -0.74
N LYS A 154 -1.88 3.90 -0.21
CA LYS A 154 -0.62 3.14 -0.09
C LYS A 154 -0.09 2.75 -1.47
N ILE A 155 -0.98 2.37 -2.39
CA ILE A 155 -0.58 1.95 -3.74
C ILE A 155 -0.01 3.16 -4.48
N ASP A 156 -0.69 4.29 -4.40
CA ASP A 156 -0.24 5.56 -4.96
C ASP A 156 1.13 5.96 -4.40
N PHE A 157 1.33 5.89 -3.08
CA PHE A 157 2.64 6.11 -2.45
C PHE A 157 3.74 5.23 -3.04
N GLN A 158 3.48 3.93 -3.25
CA GLN A 158 4.46 3.04 -3.86
C GLN A 158 4.79 3.47 -5.30
N PHE A 159 3.79 3.77 -6.12
CA PHE A 159 4.01 4.27 -7.48
C PHE A 159 4.85 5.55 -7.49
N GLN A 160 4.58 6.47 -6.57
CA GLN A 160 5.35 7.71 -6.44
C GLN A 160 6.81 7.47 -6.09
N ILE A 161 7.09 6.61 -5.09
CA ILE A 161 8.47 6.31 -4.70
C ILE A 161 9.23 5.62 -5.84
N VAL A 162 8.61 4.67 -6.54
CA VAL A 162 9.24 3.99 -7.68
C VAL A 162 9.47 4.97 -8.83
N LEU A 163 8.52 5.86 -9.14
CA LEU A 163 8.69 6.90 -10.16
C LEU A 163 9.79 7.90 -9.80
N VAL A 164 9.88 8.34 -8.55
CA VAL A 164 10.93 9.25 -8.10
C VAL A 164 12.29 8.57 -8.16
N ALA A 165 12.38 7.31 -7.73
CA ALA A 165 13.62 6.53 -7.83
C ALA A 165 14.04 6.34 -9.29
N LEU A 166 13.12 5.98 -10.19
CA LEU A 166 13.37 5.92 -11.63
C LEU A 166 13.85 7.27 -12.16
N ASN A 167 13.19 8.37 -11.78
CA ASN A 167 13.56 9.70 -12.26
C ASN A 167 14.94 10.15 -11.78
N LEU A 168 15.29 9.90 -10.52
CA LEU A 168 16.62 10.18 -9.98
C LEU A 168 17.70 9.44 -10.73
N VAL A 169 17.46 8.15 -10.98
CA VAL A 169 18.37 7.29 -11.74
C VAL A 169 18.55 7.76 -13.18
N LEU A 170 17.50 8.27 -13.82
CA LEU A 170 17.56 8.77 -15.19
C LEU A 170 18.22 10.15 -15.33
N ILE A 171 18.51 10.84 -14.22
CA ILE A 171 19.22 12.12 -14.25
C ILE A 171 20.73 11.83 -14.20
N LEU A 172 21.40 11.97 -15.34
CA LEU A 172 22.83 11.71 -15.45
C LEU A 172 23.71 12.86 -14.90
N ASP A 173 23.16 14.08 -14.72
CA ASP A 173 23.92 15.25 -14.26
C ASP A 173 23.36 15.77 -12.93
N VAL A 174 24.20 15.81 -11.89
CA VAL A 174 23.82 16.26 -10.54
C VAL A 174 23.50 17.77 -10.49
N ASP A 175 24.06 18.54 -11.43
CA ASP A 175 23.83 19.98 -11.56
C ASP A 175 22.48 20.32 -12.21
N ASP A 176 21.73 19.33 -12.70
CA ASP A 176 20.40 19.58 -13.24
C ASP A 176 19.43 19.89 -12.07
N PRO A 177 18.71 21.04 -12.07
CA PRO A 177 17.73 21.38 -11.04
C PRO A 177 16.69 20.27 -10.78
N GLU A 178 16.47 19.40 -11.76
CA GLU A 178 15.64 18.20 -11.66
C GLU A 178 16.06 17.24 -10.56
N PHE A 179 17.37 17.10 -10.31
CA PHE A 179 17.88 16.22 -9.27
C PHE A 179 17.36 16.69 -7.91
N TYR A 180 17.54 17.97 -7.60
CA TYR A 180 17.08 18.58 -6.36
C TYR A 180 15.56 18.50 -6.20
N VAL A 181 14.79 18.68 -7.28
CA VAL A 181 13.34 18.54 -7.24
C VAL A 181 12.92 17.12 -6.85
N ASN A 182 13.53 16.08 -7.43
CA ASN A 182 13.20 14.70 -7.09
C ASN A 182 13.68 14.30 -5.68
N VAL A 183 14.84 14.79 -5.24
CA VAL A 183 15.31 14.59 -3.85
C VAL A 183 14.35 15.25 -2.86
N ALA A 184 13.91 16.48 -3.13
CA ALA A 184 12.94 17.20 -2.29
C ALA A 184 11.53 16.58 -2.34
N ALA A 185 11.18 15.87 -3.42
CA ALA A 185 9.89 15.19 -3.54
C ALA A 185 9.75 14.04 -2.53
N ILE A 186 10.82 13.32 -2.17
CA ILE A 186 10.76 12.20 -1.23
C ILE A 186 10.16 12.60 0.14
N PRO A 187 10.70 13.60 0.87
CA PRO A 187 10.10 14.02 2.14
C PRO A 187 8.71 14.63 1.96
N LEU A 188 8.45 15.32 0.84
CA LEU A 188 7.13 15.88 0.53
C LEU A 188 6.08 14.78 0.38
N ILE A 189 6.40 13.68 -0.31
CA ILE A 189 5.52 12.51 -0.48
C ILE A 189 5.21 11.89 0.88
N ILE A 190 6.23 11.68 1.72
CA ILE A 190 6.05 11.12 3.06
C ILE A 190 5.12 12.03 3.91
N ALA A 191 5.36 13.34 3.89
CA ALA A 191 4.52 14.31 4.59
C ALA A 191 3.07 14.29 4.07
N ALA A 192 2.88 14.24 2.74
CA ALA A 192 1.57 14.19 2.13
C ALA A 192 0.79 12.93 2.54
N VAL A 193 1.45 11.76 2.57
CA VAL A 193 0.83 10.52 3.05
C VAL A 193 0.44 10.61 4.52
N VAL A 194 1.29 11.18 5.37
CA VAL A 194 0.97 11.37 6.80
C VAL A 194 -0.26 12.28 6.95
N VAL A 195 -0.31 13.40 6.24
CA VAL A 195 -1.46 14.32 6.25
C VAL A 195 -2.73 13.60 5.75
N ALA A 196 -2.64 12.81 4.70
CA ALA A 196 -3.78 12.05 4.17
C ALA A 196 -4.29 11.00 5.17
N VAL A 197 -3.40 10.22 5.78
CA VAL A 197 -3.76 9.20 6.78
C VAL A 197 -4.38 9.87 8.01
N LEU A 198 -3.79 10.94 8.51
CA LEU A 198 -4.32 11.67 9.67
C LEU A 198 -5.66 12.34 9.35
N GLY A 199 -5.80 12.91 8.15
CA GLY A 199 -7.03 13.52 7.65
C GLY A 199 -8.17 12.50 7.55
N LEU A 200 -7.91 11.34 6.94
CA LEU A 200 -8.88 10.25 6.82
C LEU A 200 -9.23 9.63 8.18
N ARG A 201 -8.26 9.44 9.08
CA ARG A 201 -8.49 8.83 10.41
C ARG A 201 -9.30 9.72 11.35
N HIS A 202 -9.03 11.02 11.34
CA HIS A 202 -9.69 11.98 12.25
C HIS A 202 -10.87 12.68 11.61
N GLU A 203 -11.21 12.36 10.36
CA GLU A 203 -12.23 13.06 9.55
C GLU A 203 -11.96 14.58 9.50
N ASN A 204 -10.68 14.96 9.44
CA ASN A 204 -10.25 16.35 9.48
C ASN A 204 -10.40 17.01 8.10
N LYS A 205 -11.57 17.61 7.86
CA LYS A 205 -11.93 18.26 6.59
C LYS A 205 -10.85 19.18 6.00
N PRO A 206 -10.30 20.18 6.72
CA PRO A 206 -9.27 21.05 6.15
C PRO A 206 -7.99 20.30 5.77
N ALA A 207 -7.54 19.34 6.59
CA ALA A 207 -6.36 18.54 6.25
C ALA A 207 -6.58 17.69 4.98
N THR A 208 -7.75 17.06 4.86
CA THR A 208 -8.12 16.29 3.66
C THR A 208 -8.25 17.20 2.44
N LEU A 209 -8.83 18.40 2.57
CA LEU A 209 -8.96 19.35 1.47
C LEU A 209 -7.59 19.84 0.97
N ILE A 210 -6.70 20.24 1.89
CA ILE A 210 -5.32 20.63 1.55
C ILE A 210 -4.62 19.50 0.82
N PHE A 211 -4.73 18.26 1.32
CA PHE A 211 -4.15 17.10 0.66
C PHE A 211 -4.73 16.87 -0.75
N VAL A 212 -6.05 16.98 -0.94
CA VAL A 212 -6.70 16.83 -2.26
C VAL A 212 -6.18 17.87 -3.26
N VAL A 213 -6.06 19.14 -2.83
CA VAL A 213 -5.52 20.21 -3.69
C VAL A 213 -4.07 19.93 -4.06
N LEU A 214 -3.22 19.55 -3.11
CA LEU A 214 -1.83 19.20 -3.37
C LEU A 214 -1.70 17.96 -4.28
N ALA A 215 -2.52 16.94 -4.03
CA ALA A 215 -2.52 15.69 -4.80
C ALA A 215 -2.98 15.89 -6.25
N ALA A 216 -3.77 16.95 -6.54
CA ALA A 216 -4.21 17.31 -7.89
C ALA A 216 -3.12 18.02 -8.72
N LEU A 217 -2.07 18.57 -8.10
CA LEU A 217 -0.96 19.22 -8.81
C LEU A 217 0.06 18.23 -9.37
N GLU A 218 0.17 17.05 -8.75
CA GLU A 218 1.20 16.07 -9.08
C GLU A 218 1.07 15.46 -10.50
N PRO A 219 -0.14 15.18 -11.04
CA PRO A 219 -0.28 14.77 -12.43
C PRO A 219 0.35 15.74 -13.43
N SER A 220 0.31 17.04 -13.17
CA SER A 220 0.93 18.05 -14.03
C SER A 220 2.46 17.88 -14.10
N TYR A 221 3.10 17.53 -12.98
CA TYR A 221 4.53 17.23 -12.95
C TYR A 221 4.88 15.95 -13.73
N ILE A 222 4.07 14.89 -13.59
CA ILE A 222 4.28 13.65 -14.34
C ILE A 222 4.17 13.89 -15.85
N VAL A 223 3.19 14.68 -16.29
CA VAL A 223 3.03 15.05 -17.71
C VAL A 223 4.23 15.83 -18.23
N PHE A 224 4.71 16.83 -17.47
CA PHE A 224 5.94 17.55 -17.79
C PHE A 224 7.15 16.61 -17.94
N ARG A 225 7.25 15.61 -17.05
CA ARG A 225 8.34 14.64 -17.09
C ARG A 225 8.29 13.77 -18.35
N VAL A 226 7.10 13.28 -18.72
CA VAL A 226 6.87 12.52 -19.95
C VAL A 226 7.24 13.35 -21.18
N TYR A 227 6.84 14.62 -21.24
CA TYR A 227 7.19 15.51 -22.35
C TYR A 227 8.71 15.61 -22.57
N ARG A 228 9.49 15.78 -21.49
CA ARG A 228 10.95 15.86 -21.60
C ARG A 228 11.62 14.53 -21.91
N LEU A 229 11.09 13.43 -21.39
CA LEU A 229 11.54 12.08 -21.75
C LEU A 229 11.45 11.85 -23.27
N LEU A 230 10.38 12.36 -23.91
CA LEU A 230 10.16 12.21 -25.35
C LEU A 230 10.99 13.18 -26.19
N THR A 231 11.17 14.42 -25.71
CA THR A 231 11.76 15.52 -26.50
C THR A 231 13.29 15.58 -26.43
N ARG A 232 13.91 15.22 -25.29
CA ARG A 232 15.37 15.32 -25.15
C ARG A 232 16.07 14.12 -25.78
N SER A 233 17.08 14.40 -26.62
CA SER A 233 17.93 13.38 -27.26
C SER A 233 18.73 12.56 -26.26
N LYS A 234 19.07 13.13 -25.09
CA LYS A 234 19.75 12.45 -23.96
C LYS A 234 19.06 11.16 -23.50
N TYR A 235 17.76 11.02 -23.76
CA TYR A 235 16.93 9.88 -23.34
C TYR A 235 16.59 8.92 -24.49
N SER A 236 17.26 9.01 -25.64
CA SER A 236 16.94 8.18 -26.82
C SER A 236 17.25 6.69 -26.63
N GLY A 237 18.24 6.34 -25.80
CA GLY A 237 18.62 4.95 -25.51
C GLY A 237 17.76 4.25 -24.45
N LEU A 238 16.74 4.92 -23.92
CA LEU A 238 15.89 4.37 -22.85
C LEU A 238 14.65 3.66 -23.41
N PRO A 239 14.07 2.70 -22.67
CA PRO A 239 12.79 2.08 -22.99
C PRO A 239 11.63 3.07 -22.77
N ARG A 240 11.52 4.07 -23.66
CA ARG A 240 10.53 5.16 -23.59
C ARG A 240 9.08 4.64 -23.51
N PRO A 241 8.64 3.64 -24.31
CA PRO A 241 7.26 3.17 -24.24
C PRO A 241 6.86 2.65 -22.85
N GLN A 242 7.75 1.90 -22.19
CA GLN A 242 7.52 1.33 -20.87
C GLN A 242 7.44 2.42 -19.79
N LEU A 243 8.33 3.41 -19.86
CA LEU A 243 8.34 4.55 -18.94
C LEU A 243 7.09 5.43 -19.09
N VAL A 244 6.65 5.67 -20.34
CA VAL A 244 5.41 6.41 -20.62
C VAL A 244 4.19 5.62 -20.14
N ALA A 245 4.12 4.30 -20.39
CA ALA A 245 3.01 3.47 -19.93
C ALA A 245 2.88 3.50 -18.39
N MET A 246 4.00 3.41 -17.67
CA MET A 246 4.01 3.52 -16.20
C MET A 246 3.52 4.90 -15.73
N ALA A 247 3.95 5.98 -16.38
CA ALA A 247 3.50 7.33 -16.06
C ALA A 247 1.98 7.51 -16.28
N VAL A 248 1.44 6.97 -17.38
CA VAL A 248 0.00 7.00 -17.66
C VAL A 248 -0.78 6.23 -16.59
N ILE A 249 -0.33 5.03 -16.21
CA ILE A 249 -0.96 4.24 -15.13
C ILE A 249 -0.95 5.01 -13.82
N ALA A 250 0.16 5.66 -13.47
CA ALA A 250 0.26 6.46 -12.24
C ALA A 250 -0.73 7.65 -12.23
N VAL A 251 -0.85 8.37 -13.35
CA VAL A 251 -1.81 9.48 -13.48
C VAL A 251 -3.26 8.98 -13.37
N LEU A 252 -3.60 7.87 -14.03
CA LEU A 252 -4.94 7.27 -13.93
C LEU A 252 -5.27 6.83 -12.50
N LEU A 253 -4.32 6.14 -11.85
CA LEU A 253 -4.45 5.73 -10.45
C LEU A 253 -4.68 6.95 -9.55
N ARG A 254 -3.95 8.04 -9.77
CA ARG A 254 -4.11 9.29 -9.00
C ARG A 254 -5.51 9.88 -9.14
N TYR A 255 -6.07 9.93 -10.34
CA TYR A 255 -7.44 10.43 -10.53
C TYR A 255 -8.49 9.53 -9.88
N VAL A 256 -8.33 8.21 -9.95
CA VAL A 256 -9.20 7.26 -9.25
C VAL A 256 -9.12 7.49 -7.74
N PHE A 257 -7.92 7.70 -7.21
CA PHE A 257 -7.72 8.01 -5.80
C PHE A 257 -8.38 9.34 -5.38
N LEU A 258 -8.24 10.40 -6.18
CA LEU A 258 -8.91 11.68 -5.96
C LEU A 258 -10.45 11.56 -5.95
N ALA A 259 -11.02 10.72 -6.81
CA ALA A 259 -12.45 10.46 -6.79
C ALA A 259 -12.89 9.73 -5.51
N VAL A 260 -12.14 8.70 -5.10
CA VAL A 260 -12.45 7.93 -3.89
C VAL A 260 -12.32 8.79 -2.63
N ILE A 261 -11.29 9.63 -2.53
CA ILE A 261 -11.12 10.50 -1.36
C ILE A 261 -12.19 11.60 -1.30
N ALA A 262 -12.72 12.06 -2.44
CA ALA A 262 -13.86 12.97 -2.48
C ALA A 262 -15.13 12.30 -1.93
N VAL A 263 -15.38 11.04 -2.28
CA VAL A 263 -16.48 10.25 -1.69
C VAL A 263 -16.25 9.99 -0.20
N ALA A 264 -15.00 9.72 0.21
CA ALA A 264 -14.66 9.59 1.62
C ALA A 264 -14.95 10.89 2.39
N TYR A 265 -14.58 12.04 1.81
CA TYR A 265 -14.82 13.36 2.39
C TYR A 265 -16.31 13.68 2.56
N SER A 266 -17.16 13.30 1.60
CA SER A 266 -18.61 13.46 1.73
C SER A 266 -19.23 12.59 2.82
N ASN A 267 -18.57 11.47 3.18
CA ASN A 267 -19.00 10.56 4.24
C ASN A 267 -18.47 10.94 5.64
N PHE A 268 -17.75 12.07 5.78
CA PHE A 268 -17.27 12.53 7.08
C PHE A 268 -18.44 12.98 7.96
N GLY A 269 -18.41 12.60 9.24
CA GLY A 269 -19.44 12.87 10.24
C GLY A 269 -20.47 11.74 10.41
N SER A 270 -20.37 10.64 9.65
CA SER A 270 -21.30 9.50 9.76
C SER A 270 -21.05 8.57 10.96
N GLY A 271 -20.24 8.97 11.95
CA GLY A 271 -19.92 8.16 13.15
C GLY A 271 -18.79 7.13 12.97
N LEU A 272 -18.11 7.17 11.83
CA LEU A 272 -17.00 6.25 11.51
C LEU A 272 -15.79 6.45 12.45
N ARG A 273 -15.48 7.69 12.82
CA ARG A 273 -14.45 8.03 13.82
C ARG A 273 -14.65 7.33 15.18
N GLU A 274 -15.88 7.29 15.69
CA GLU A 274 -16.21 6.66 16.98
C GLU A 274 -15.83 5.16 16.93
N GLN A 275 -16.21 4.48 15.85
CA GLN A 275 -15.89 3.07 15.65
C GLN A 275 -14.40 2.84 15.43
N LEU A 276 -13.70 3.67 14.63
CA LEU A 276 -12.25 3.58 14.46
C LEU A 276 -11.49 3.75 15.78
N SER A 277 -11.94 4.68 16.63
CA SER A 277 -11.36 4.89 17.95
C SER A 277 -11.59 3.68 18.87
N SER A 278 -12.76 3.04 18.78
CA SER A 278 -13.07 1.80 19.50
C SER A 278 -12.23 0.60 19.04
N PHE A 279 -11.71 0.60 17.81
CA PHE A 279 -10.86 -0.46 17.26
C PHE A 279 -9.38 -0.38 17.69
N GLY A 280 -9.02 0.56 18.56
CA GLY A 280 -7.66 0.63 19.13
C GLY A 280 -6.60 1.22 18.21
N MET A 281 -6.99 1.93 17.13
CA MET A 281 -6.05 2.70 16.29
C MET A 281 -5.71 4.08 16.90
N SER A 282 -5.67 4.18 18.23
CA SER A 282 -5.31 5.39 18.96
C SER A 282 -3.80 5.48 19.10
N ALA A 283 -3.18 6.35 18.29
CA ALA A 283 -1.90 6.92 18.67
C ALA A 283 -2.20 8.15 19.54
N GLY A 284 -1.98 8.00 20.85
CA GLY A 284 -1.80 9.11 21.79
C GLY A 284 -3.05 9.94 22.07
N SER A 285 -3.91 9.43 22.96
CA SER A 285 -4.71 10.33 23.80
C SER A 285 -3.76 11.02 24.79
N GLY A 286 -3.34 12.24 24.44
CA GLY A 286 -2.77 13.18 25.39
C GLY A 286 -3.85 13.66 26.34
N SER A 287 -3.72 13.21 27.59
CA SER A 287 -4.47 13.59 28.79
C SER A 287 -4.99 15.03 28.86
N ARG A 288 -6.26 15.17 29.30
CA ARG A 288 -6.69 16.14 30.32
C ARG A 288 -7.76 15.44 31.17
N ALA A 289 -7.34 14.74 32.23
CA ALA A 289 -7.14 15.26 33.58
C ALA A 289 -8.45 15.62 34.28
N SER A 290 -8.79 14.75 35.23
CA SER A 290 -9.67 14.94 36.36
C SER A 290 -9.55 16.32 37.01
N SER A 291 -10.68 16.95 37.30
CA SER A 291 -10.78 17.86 38.44
C SER A 291 -11.98 17.46 39.29
N GLY A 292 -11.70 16.95 40.48
CA GLY A 292 -12.66 16.79 41.55
C GLY A 292 -12.90 18.14 42.23
N ARG A 293 -14.18 18.43 42.48
CA ARG A 293 -14.72 19.30 43.54
C ARG A 293 -15.99 18.56 43.96
N GLY A 294 -16.10 18.00 45.16
CA GLY A 294 -15.98 18.69 46.44
C GLY A 294 -17.38 19.18 46.84
N GLY A 295 -18.20 18.30 47.42
CA GLY A 295 -19.55 18.59 47.90
C GLY A 295 -19.97 17.56 48.94
N SER A 296 -20.27 18.04 50.14
CA SER A 296 -20.25 17.36 51.44
C SER A 296 -21.62 16.85 51.93
N GLY A 297 -21.65 15.57 52.37
CA GLY A 297 -22.43 14.99 53.50
C GLY A 297 -23.92 14.65 53.29
N PRO A 298 -24.56 13.87 54.21
CA PRO A 298 -24.08 12.74 55.02
C PRO A 298 -24.93 11.44 54.81
N GLY A 299 -24.43 10.27 55.24
CA GLY A 299 -25.18 8.98 55.27
C GLY A 299 -26.26 8.92 56.36
N PRO A 300 -26.79 7.74 56.78
CA PRO A 300 -26.38 6.36 56.47
C PRO A 300 -27.53 5.32 56.25
N ALA A 301 -27.13 4.05 56.03
CA ALA A 301 -27.64 2.82 56.67
C ALA A 301 -28.17 1.67 55.76
N ALA A 302 -27.67 0.46 56.10
CA ALA A 302 -28.20 -0.90 55.88
C ALA A 302 -28.33 -1.37 54.41
N GLY A 303 -27.93 -2.58 54.00
CA GLY A 303 -27.62 -3.83 54.68
C GLY A 303 -27.97 -4.93 53.68
N GLY A 304 -27.15 -5.97 53.52
CA GLY A 304 -27.50 -7.11 52.65
C GLY A 304 -26.33 -7.80 51.99
N LYS A 305 -25.77 -8.78 52.70
CA LYS A 305 -25.00 -9.89 52.11
C LYS A 305 -25.86 -10.59 51.05
N PHE A 306 -25.31 -10.90 49.89
CA PHE A 306 -25.72 -12.10 49.16
C PHE A 306 -24.54 -12.75 48.46
N GLU A 307 -24.59 -14.07 48.56
CA GLU A 307 -23.52 -15.03 48.45
C GLU A 307 -23.43 -15.59 47.03
N ASP A 308 -22.22 -16.05 46.74
CA ASP A 308 -21.73 -16.94 45.68
C ASP A 308 -22.77 -17.90 45.05
N ARG A 309 -22.78 -17.99 43.71
CA ARG A 309 -23.03 -19.27 43.03
C ARG A 309 -22.50 -19.28 41.60
N ARG A 310 -21.40 -20.03 41.43
CA ARG A 310 -20.99 -20.66 40.17
C ARG A 310 -22.14 -21.49 39.58
N MET A 311 -22.33 -21.41 38.27
CA MET A 311 -22.97 -22.47 37.49
C MET A 311 -22.16 -22.76 36.23
N THR A 312 -21.48 -23.90 36.29
CA THR A 312 -20.96 -24.69 35.19
C THR A 312 -22.14 -25.39 34.51
N VAL A 313 -22.32 -25.25 33.20
CA VAL A 313 -23.10 -26.22 32.40
C VAL A 313 -22.47 -26.31 31.00
N VAL A 314 -21.91 -27.51 30.76
CA VAL A 314 -21.74 -28.29 29.51
C VAL A 314 -21.47 -27.53 28.21
#